data_AF-A0A8C7S398-F1
#
_entry.id   AF-A0A8C7S398-F1
#
_cell.length_a   1.000
_cell.length_b   1.000
_cell.length_c   1.000
_cell.angle_alpha   90.00
_cell.angle_beta   90.00
_cell.angle_gamma   90.00
#
_symmetry.space_group_name_H-M   'P 1'
#
loop_
_entity.id
_entity.type
_entity.pdbx_description
1 polymer ?
#
loop_
_entity_poly.entity_id
_entity_poly.type
_entity_poly.pdbx_seq_one_letter_code
_entity_poly.pdbx_strand_id
1 'polypeptide(L)'
;MLRFNKTAVLALLIATSSVFLLFQLYHYRQHVSQQVVKKFMGLVHKYNMPVFLVDTASLGLLSQDSMLLRDSLVKEPHCTFLCTNRDVLTFALLNNLWKYDAGLVAAAEEKGFELLEVRGKDPRLVSMDDLSGNEIPLHFLFRLQGYVVHVVVLYERSGNYLWHGVLRLKPNMDRKFAPFRRLDYGHNAGAYDRPELVLTTLDGLDVRIPRNISGFLTEYSQARFLECRYRDARSFFQLYPDDTSPEAMNFRMKAKALLHLAARILTELRVPFWLSSGTCLGWFRQCGIIPYSKDVDLGIWIKDYRHDISQAFQKAGLPLKHKFGKVEDSLELSFQGLDVKLDIFFFYEETDVVWNGGTQAKSGKKFK
;
A
#
# COMPACT_ATOMS: atom_id res chain seq x y z
N MET A 1 39.41 51.32 24.19
CA MET A 1 39.54 49.84 24.24
C MET A 1 38.15 49.24 24.25
N LEU A 2 37.73 48.54 23.18
CA LEU A 2 36.45 47.80 23.20
C LEU A 2 36.54 46.69 24.25
N ARG A 3 35.70 46.75 25.30
CA ARG A 3 35.55 45.65 26.25
C ARG A 3 34.76 44.54 25.55
N PHE A 4 35.47 43.52 25.06
CA PHE A 4 34.83 42.30 24.57
C PHE A 4 34.14 41.58 25.73
N ASN A 5 32.84 41.32 25.58
CA ASN A 5 32.09 40.50 26.51
C ASN A 5 32.58 39.04 26.37
N LYS A 6 33.44 38.60 27.29
CA LYS A 6 34.02 37.26 27.31
C LYS A 6 32.96 36.15 27.27
N THR A 7 31.79 36.39 27.86
CA THR A 7 30.65 35.46 27.84
C THR A 7 30.05 35.34 26.45
N ALA A 8 29.95 36.44 25.71
CA ALA A 8 29.46 36.43 24.33
C ALA A 8 30.43 35.71 23.38
N VAL A 9 31.74 35.88 23.58
CA VAL A 9 32.77 35.17 22.80
C VAL A 9 32.73 33.67 23.10
N LEU A 10 32.60 33.27 24.37
CA LEU A 10 32.49 31.85 24.74
C LEU A 10 31.21 31.22 24.17
N ALA A 11 30.07 31.92 24.24
CA ALA A 11 28.82 31.44 23.65
C ALA A 11 28.92 31.27 22.13
N LEU A 12 29.57 32.20 21.43
CA LEU A 12 29.80 32.11 20.00
C LEU A 12 30.69 30.90 19.65
N LEU A 13 31.78 30.68 20.39
CA LEU A 13 32.68 29.53 20.17
C LEU A 13 31.97 28.19 20.39
N ILE A 14 31.15 28.09 21.44
CA ILE A 14 30.33 26.89 21.70
C ILE A 14 29.33 26.68 20.56
N ALA A 15 28.65 27.73 20.11
CA ALA A 15 27.70 27.64 19.00
C ALA A 15 28.39 27.19 17.70
N THR A 16 29.53 27.80 17.33
CA THR A 16 30.26 27.43 16.11
C THR A 16 30.81 26.01 16.16
N SER A 17 31.31 25.57 17.33
CA SER A 17 31.79 24.19 17.53
C SER A 17 30.63 23.18 17.42
N SER A 18 29.47 23.53 17.99
CA SER A 18 28.28 22.68 17.93
C SER A 18 27.76 22.55 16.49
N VAL A 19 27.72 23.65 15.74
CA VAL A 19 27.35 23.65 14.32
C VAL A 19 28.33 22.81 13.50
N PHE A 20 29.63 22.95 13.73
CA PHE A 20 30.65 22.16 13.05
C PHE A 20 30.50 20.66 13.34
N LEU A 21 30.26 20.27 14.60
CA LEU A 21 30.02 18.88 14.97
C LEU A 21 28.74 18.33 14.31
N LEU A 22 27.66 19.10 14.27
CA LEU A 22 26.42 18.71 13.57
C LEU A 22 26.67 18.52 12.07
N PHE A 23 27.45 19.40 11.46
CA PHE A 23 27.84 19.28 10.05
C PHE A 23 28.69 18.03 9.78
N GLN A 24 29.67 17.73 10.63
CA GLN A 24 30.45 16.50 10.53
C GLN A 24 29.59 15.24 10.72
N LEU A 25 28.67 15.25 11.70
CA LEU A 25 27.75 14.14 11.94
C LEU A 25 26.80 13.92 10.76
N TYR A 26 26.34 14.99 10.12
CA TYR A 26 25.51 14.93 8.92
C TYR A 26 26.23 14.22 7.77
N HIS A 27 27.44 14.67 7.40
CA HIS A 27 28.21 14.05 6.33
C HIS A 27 28.64 12.62 6.66
N TYR A 28 29.00 12.34 7.92
CA TYR A 28 29.30 10.99 8.36
C TYR A 28 28.10 10.05 8.17
N ARG A 29 26.89 10.48 8.53
CA ARG A 29 25.67 9.69 8.32
C ARG A 29 25.40 9.42 6.85
N GLN A 30 25.53 10.42 5.99
CA GLN A 30 25.37 10.24 4.54
C GLN A 30 26.38 9.26 3.96
N HIS A 31 27.64 9.35 4.38
CA HIS A 31 28.67 8.42 3.94
C HIS A 31 28.37 6.98 4.37
N VAL A 32 27.94 6.78 5.63
CA VAL A 32 27.52 5.47 6.15
C VAL A 32 26.34 4.93 5.34
N SER A 33 25.28 5.72 5.14
CA SER A 33 24.11 5.27 4.37
C SER A 33 24.48 4.88 2.94
N GLN A 34 25.30 5.70 2.25
CA GLN A 34 25.73 5.41 0.88
C GLN A 34 26.54 4.11 0.81
N GLN A 35 27.47 3.90 1.75
CA GLN A 35 28.28 2.68 1.80
C GLN A 35 27.42 1.43 2.06
N VAL A 36 26.45 1.54 2.97
CA VAL A 36 25.53 0.45 3.32
C VAL A 36 24.64 0.09 2.13
N VAL A 37 24.03 1.08 1.49
CA VAL A 37 23.18 0.87 0.30
C VAL A 37 24.01 0.30 -0.86
N LYS A 38 25.22 0.79 -1.11
CA LYS A 38 26.11 0.23 -2.14
C LYS A 38 26.45 -1.24 -1.89
N LYS A 39 26.75 -1.61 -0.64
CA LYS A 39 26.99 -3.03 -0.28
C LYS A 39 25.74 -3.89 -0.49
N PHE A 40 24.57 -3.39 -0.11
CA PHE A 40 23.30 -4.08 -0.33
C PHE A 40 22.99 -4.25 -1.82
N MET A 41 23.17 -3.22 -2.64
CA MET A 41 23.00 -3.31 -4.10
C MET A 41 23.96 -4.31 -4.74
N GLY A 42 25.16 -4.49 -4.17
CA GLY A 42 26.06 -5.57 -4.54
C GLY A 42 25.49 -6.97 -4.28
N LEU A 43 24.77 -7.18 -3.17
CA LEU A 43 24.05 -8.44 -2.90
C LEU A 43 22.90 -8.64 -3.87
N VAL A 44 22.12 -7.58 -4.12
CA VAL A 44 21.03 -7.57 -5.10
C VAL A 44 21.52 -8.02 -6.47
N HIS A 45 22.64 -7.48 -6.95
CA HIS A 45 23.23 -7.87 -8.23
C HIS A 45 23.72 -9.32 -8.23
N LYS A 46 24.48 -9.72 -7.19
CA LYS A 46 25.04 -11.09 -7.08
C LYS A 46 23.96 -12.18 -7.08
N TYR A 47 22.83 -11.93 -6.40
CA TYR A 47 21.73 -12.87 -6.25
C TYR A 47 20.55 -12.61 -7.20
N ASN A 48 20.73 -11.68 -8.16
CA ASN A 48 19.71 -11.24 -9.10
C ASN A 48 18.35 -10.96 -8.43
N MET A 49 18.37 -10.26 -7.30
CA MET A 49 17.17 -9.98 -6.53
C MET A 49 16.31 -8.95 -7.29
N PRO A 50 15.04 -9.25 -7.61
CA PRO A 50 14.15 -8.35 -8.32
C PRO A 50 13.59 -7.27 -7.38
N VAL A 51 14.46 -6.38 -6.91
CA VAL A 51 14.10 -5.29 -6.01
C VAL A 51 13.85 -3.98 -6.75
N PHE A 52 13.03 -3.12 -6.15
CA PHE A 52 12.83 -1.74 -6.58
C PHE A 52 12.62 -0.83 -5.38
N LEU A 53 12.94 0.46 -5.52
CA LEU A 53 12.84 1.45 -4.45
C LEU A 53 11.38 1.76 -4.14
N VAL A 54 11.01 1.70 -2.87
CA VAL A 54 9.66 2.05 -2.38
C VAL A 54 9.69 2.98 -1.17
N ASP A 55 10.87 3.43 -0.75
CA ASP A 55 11.05 4.41 0.32
C ASP A 55 10.35 5.72 -0.04
N THR A 56 9.39 6.12 0.80
CA THR A 56 8.50 7.23 0.49
C THR A 56 9.21 8.57 0.53
N ALA A 57 10.25 8.72 1.37
CA ALA A 57 11.04 9.94 1.43
C ALA A 57 11.90 10.11 0.17
N SER A 58 12.58 9.05 -0.26
CA SER A 58 13.42 9.03 -1.46
C SER A 58 12.58 9.23 -2.72
N LEU A 59 11.46 8.52 -2.84
CA LEU A 59 10.51 8.72 -3.94
C LEU A 59 9.86 10.11 -3.90
N GLY A 60 9.60 10.66 -2.72
CA GLY A 60 9.09 12.02 -2.53
C GLY A 60 10.01 13.07 -3.15
N LEU A 61 11.33 12.97 -2.88
CA LEU A 61 12.35 13.83 -3.49
C LEU A 61 12.36 13.71 -5.01
N LEU A 62 12.22 12.49 -5.56
CA LEU A 62 12.15 12.26 -7.00
C LEU A 62 10.86 12.79 -7.64
N SER A 63 9.75 12.81 -6.90
CA SER A 63 8.44 13.26 -7.40
C SER A 63 8.28 14.78 -7.42
N GLN A 64 9.01 15.49 -6.55
CA GLN A 64 8.90 16.95 -6.40
C GLN A 64 9.78 17.71 -7.40
N ASP A 65 10.65 17.02 -8.13
CA ASP A 65 11.69 17.67 -8.91
C ASP A 65 11.69 17.27 -10.39
N SER A 66 11.69 18.31 -11.23
CA SER A 66 12.06 18.32 -12.64
C SER A 66 13.55 17.97 -12.91
N MET A 67 14.18 17.16 -12.03
CA MET A 67 15.64 17.00 -11.94
C MET A 67 16.25 15.77 -12.62
N LEU A 68 15.48 14.96 -13.35
CA LEU A 68 16.09 14.03 -14.32
C LEU A 68 16.96 14.77 -15.38
N LEU A 69 16.89 16.11 -15.44
CA LEU A 69 17.74 17.00 -16.23
C LEU A 69 18.99 17.57 -15.51
N ARG A 70 19.14 17.44 -14.18
CA ARG A 70 20.27 18.05 -13.43
C ARG A 70 21.40 17.09 -13.05
N ASP A 71 21.17 15.78 -13.06
CA ASP A 71 22.21 14.79 -12.76
C ASP A 71 23.35 14.76 -13.79
N SER A 72 23.21 15.46 -14.92
CA SER A 72 24.26 15.62 -15.92
C SER A 72 25.31 16.69 -15.58
N LEU A 73 25.08 17.53 -14.55
CA LEU A 73 25.83 18.79 -14.38
C LEU A 73 26.65 18.90 -13.08
N VAL A 74 26.51 18.01 -12.09
CA VAL A 74 27.21 18.12 -10.80
C VAL A 74 28.16 16.94 -10.59
N LYS A 75 29.47 17.21 -10.64
CA LYS A 75 30.58 16.25 -10.50
C LYS A 75 31.00 15.98 -9.04
N GLU A 76 30.24 16.44 -8.04
CA GLU A 76 30.55 16.16 -6.63
C GLU A 76 29.75 14.96 -6.10
N PRO A 77 30.32 14.12 -5.21
CA PRO A 77 29.71 12.89 -4.73
C PRO A 77 28.70 13.19 -3.61
N HIS A 78 27.68 14.00 -3.90
CA HIS A 78 26.61 14.25 -2.95
C HIS A 78 25.51 13.22 -3.14
N CYS A 79 25.33 12.35 -2.14
CA CYS A 79 24.22 11.40 -2.11
C CYS A 79 22.93 12.16 -1.79
N THR A 80 22.07 12.33 -2.79
CA THR A 80 20.93 13.25 -2.78
C THR A 80 19.61 12.51 -2.54
N PHE A 81 19.44 11.33 -3.13
CA PHE A 81 18.14 10.66 -3.18
C PHE A 81 18.04 9.49 -2.19
N LEU A 82 19.08 8.67 -2.09
CA LEU A 82 19.13 7.45 -1.29
C LEU A 82 19.69 7.69 0.12
N CYS A 83 20.38 8.81 0.35
CA CYS A 83 20.93 9.20 1.65
C CYS A 83 20.08 10.27 2.32
N THR A 84 18.80 9.96 2.52
CA THR A 84 17.90 10.81 3.30
C THR A 84 18.35 10.89 4.76
N ASN A 85 17.83 11.86 5.53
CA ASN A 85 18.09 11.98 6.98
C ASN A 85 17.47 10.85 7.82
N ARG A 86 16.99 9.78 7.19
CA ARG A 86 16.41 8.61 7.85
C ARG A 86 17.48 7.57 8.11
N ASP A 87 17.31 6.82 9.19
CA ASP A 87 18.20 5.71 9.54
C ASP A 87 17.82 4.39 8.82
N VAL A 88 16.87 4.45 7.88
CA VAL A 88 16.33 3.33 7.10
C VAL A 88 16.13 3.76 5.63
N LEU A 89 16.40 2.83 4.72
CA LEU A 89 15.96 2.89 3.32
C LEU A 89 15.15 1.64 2.97
N THR A 90 13.99 1.79 2.32
CA THR A 90 13.11 0.67 1.97
C THR A 90 13.09 0.32 0.47
N PHE A 91 13.31 -0.95 0.17
CA PHE A 91 13.08 -1.57 -1.13
C PHE A 91 11.95 -2.60 -1.05
N ALA A 92 11.26 -2.83 -2.15
CA ALA A 92 10.35 -3.94 -2.32
C ALA A 92 11.00 -5.04 -3.16
N LEU A 93 10.76 -6.29 -2.81
CA LEU A 93 11.22 -7.49 -3.53
C LEU A 93 10.02 -8.21 -4.15
N LEU A 94 10.04 -8.41 -5.47
CA LEU A 94 8.99 -9.16 -6.18
C LEU A 94 9.21 -10.67 -6.00
N ASN A 95 8.44 -11.31 -5.11
CA ASN A 95 8.65 -12.71 -4.75
C ASN A 95 8.48 -13.67 -5.93
N ASN A 96 7.53 -13.43 -6.84
CA ASN A 96 7.28 -14.32 -7.98
C ASN A 96 8.46 -14.38 -8.97
N LEU A 97 9.35 -13.39 -8.96
CA LEU A 97 10.55 -13.31 -9.79
C LEU A 97 11.82 -13.74 -9.03
N TRP A 98 11.69 -14.12 -7.76
CA TRP A 98 12.81 -14.46 -6.90
C TRP A 98 12.69 -15.89 -6.39
N LYS A 99 13.80 -16.62 -6.42
CA LYS A 99 13.91 -17.90 -5.73
C LYS A 99 14.70 -17.65 -4.45
N TYR A 100 14.10 -17.97 -3.30
CA TYR A 100 14.79 -17.87 -2.03
C TYR A 100 16.09 -18.65 -2.09
N ASP A 101 17.20 -17.99 -1.76
CA ASP A 101 18.52 -18.57 -1.70
C ASP A 101 19.00 -18.51 -0.25
N ALA A 102 19.18 -19.69 0.37
CA ALA A 102 19.68 -19.78 1.74
C ALA A 102 21.09 -19.16 1.89
N GLY A 103 21.87 -19.10 0.81
CA GLY A 103 23.16 -18.45 0.75
C GLY A 103 23.10 -16.92 0.85
N LEU A 104 21.92 -16.29 0.71
CA LEU A 104 21.75 -14.85 0.89
C LEU A 104 22.13 -14.41 2.31
N VAL A 105 21.76 -15.21 3.32
CA VAL A 105 22.07 -14.94 4.73
C VAL A 105 23.58 -14.91 4.95
N ALA A 106 24.25 -16.00 4.56
CA ALA A 106 25.71 -16.12 4.69
C ALA A 106 26.45 -15.01 3.92
N ALA A 107 26.01 -14.68 2.69
CA ALA A 107 26.65 -13.62 1.93
C ALA A 107 26.39 -12.21 2.49
N ALA A 108 25.23 -11.99 3.13
CA ALA A 108 24.97 -10.75 3.85
C ALA A 108 25.93 -10.61 5.05
N GLU A 109 26.09 -11.68 5.83
CA GLU A 109 27.03 -11.75 6.97
C GLU A 109 28.48 -11.55 6.52
N GLU A 110 28.91 -12.17 5.41
CA GLU A 110 30.24 -11.93 4.80
C GLU A 110 30.49 -10.46 4.42
N LYS A 111 29.43 -9.71 4.10
CA LYS A 111 29.52 -8.26 3.82
C LYS A 111 29.42 -7.39 5.10
N GLY A 112 29.27 -8.04 6.25
CA GLY A 112 29.17 -7.44 7.58
C GLY A 112 27.75 -7.07 7.99
N PHE A 113 26.72 -7.47 7.22
CA PHE A 113 25.34 -7.21 7.61
C PHE A 113 24.91 -8.17 8.72
N GLU A 114 24.19 -7.63 9.68
CA GLU A 114 23.29 -8.40 10.50
C GLU A 114 21.94 -8.49 9.78
N LEU A 115 21.38 -9.69 9.66
CA LEU A 115 20.12 -9.92 8.93
C LEU A 115 19.01 -10.36 9.89
N LEU A 116 17.87 -9.68 9.80
CA LEU A 116 16.64 -10.09 10.45
C LEU A 116 15.60 -10.46 9.40
N GLU A 117 15.19 -11.73 9.37
CA GLU A 117 14.05 -12.20 8.60
C GLU A 117 12.80 -12.20 9.49
N VAL A 118 11.75 -11.52 9.05
CA VAL A 118 10.43 -11.55 9.69
C VAL A 118 9.50 -12.37 8.82
N ARG A 119 9.01 -13.48 9.37
CA ARG A 119 8.05 -14.38 8.72
C ARG A 119 6.64 -14.18 9.25
N GLY A 120 5.65 -14.57 8.46
CA GLY A 120 4.25 -14.62 8.87
C GLY A 120 3.44 -15.55 7.98
N LYS A 121 2.17 -15.74 8.31
CA LYS A 121 1.29 -16.66 7.59
C LYS A 121 1.12 -16.26 6.12
N ASP A 122 1.16 -17.25 5.24
CA ASP A 122 0.86 -17.08 3.82
C ASP A 122 -0.64 -16.90 3.61
N PRO A 123 -1.12 -15.69 3.25
CA PRO A 123 -2.55 -15.45 3.08
C PRO A 123 -3.14 -16.15 1.85
N ARG A 124 -2.32 -16.71 0.96
CA ARG A 124 -2.77 -17.44 -0.23
C ARG A 124 -3.23 -18.86 0.10
N LEU A 125 -2.76 -19.40 1.22
CA LEU A 125 -3.07 -20.76 1.68
C LEU A 125 -4.06 -20.75 2.85
N VAL A 126 -4.28 -19.59 3.47
CA VAL A 126 -5.26 -19.45 4.55
C VAL A 126 -6.68 -19.38 3.96
N SER A 127 -7.56 -20.25 4.44
CA SER A 127 -8.97 -20.29 4.08
C SER A 127 -9.84 -20.54 5.32
N MET A 128 -11.16 -20.65 5.15
CA MET A 128 -12.04 -21.06 6.25
C MET A 128 -11.75 -22.50 6.73
N ASP A 129 -11.29 -23.36 5.82
CA ASP A 129 -11.03 -24.78 6.09
C ASP A 129 -9.60 -25.02 6.61
N ASP A 130 -8.65 -24.20 6.18
CA ASP A 130 -7.25 -24.29 6.61
C ASP A 130 -6.75 -22.95 7.18
N LEU A 131 -6.65 -22.90 8.51
CA LEU A 131 -6.04 -21.76 9.23
C LEU A 131 -4.55 -21.97 9.54
N SER A 132 -4.00 -23.14 9.21
CA SER A 132 -2.65 -23.56 9.59
C SER A 132 -1.56 -22.90 8.78
N GLY A 133 -1.89 -22.40 7.57
CA GLY A 133 -1.13 -21.51 6.69
C GLY A 133 0.37 -21.39 6.96
N ASN A 134 1.19 -21.95 6.06
CA ASN A 134 2.66 -21.94 6.16
C ASN A 134 3.23 -20.54 6.39
N GLU A 135 4.30 -20.44 7.19
CA GLU A 135 5.03 -19.18 7.36
C GLU A 135 5.89 -18.90 6.13
N ILE A 136 5.78 -17.70 5.58
CA ILE A 136 6.58 -17.17 4.46
C ILE A 136 7.38 -15.93 4.90
N PRO A 137 8.52 -15.63 4.26
CA PRO A 137 9.25 -14.38 4.54
C PRO A 137 8.42 -13.15 4.15
N LEU A 138 8.22 -12.21 5.07
CA LEU A 138 7.46 -10.98 4.78
C LEU A 138 8.39 -9.76 4.68
N HIS A 139 9.42 -9.71 5.52
CA HIS A 139 10.39 -8.63 5.51
C HIS A 139 11.79 -9.16 5.80
N PHE A 140 12.79 -8.56 5.16
CA PHE A 140 14.19 -8.69 5.53
C PHE A 140 14.71 -7.32 5.98
N LEU A 141 15.49 -7.28 7.06
CA LEU A 141 16.14 -6.05 7.52
C LEU A 141 17.63 -6.31 7.59
N PHE A 142 18.39 -5.61 6.76
CA PHE A 142 19.85 -5.69 6.68
C PHE A 142 20.43 -4.51 7.47
N ARG A 143 21.00 -4.78 8.64
CA ARG A 143 21.62 -3.76 9.50
C ARG A 143 23.12 -3.75 9.33
N LEU A 144 23.70 -2.57 9.12
CA LEU A 144 25.15 -2.37 9.11
C LEU A 144 25.48 -0.98 9.65
N GLN A 145 26.38 -0.89 10.63
CA GLN A 145 26.82 0.38 11.24
C GLN A 145 25.66 1.27 11.73
N GLY A 146 24.57 0.66 12.20
CA GLY A 146 23.38 1.36 12.69
C GLY A 146 22.39 1.82 11.61
N TYR A 147 22.75 1.72 10.33
CA TYR A 147 21.83 1.96 9.21
C TYR A 147 21.14 0.66 8.80
N VAL A 148 19.87 0.76 8.36
CA VAL A 148 19.06 -0.41 8.01
C VAL A 148 18.53 -0.31 6.59
N VAL A 149 18.79 -1.33 5.77
CA VAL A 149 18.07 -1.51 4.51
C VAL A 149 16.90 -2.46 4.77
N HIS A 150 15.68 -1.96 4.65
CA HIS A 150 14.45 -2.72 4.80
C HIS A 150 14.00 -3.23 3.44
N VAL A 151 13.79 -4.53 3.32
CA VAL A 151 13.22 -5.16 2.12
C VAL A 151 11.84 -5.72 2.48
N VAL A 152 10.79 -5.14 1.90
CA VAL A 152 9.43 -5.68 1.99
C VAL A 152 9.19 -6.67 0.84
N VAL A 153 8.70 -7.86 1.16
CA VAL A 153 8.42 -8.90 0.15
C VAL A 153 7.00 -8.72 -0.37
N LEU A 154 6.88 -8.55 -1.69
CA LEU A 154 5.61 -8.44 -2.40
C LEU A 154 5.24 -9.77 -3.05
N TYR A 155 4.06 -10.28 -2.68
CA TYR A 155 3.48 -11.51 -3.19
C TYR A 155 2.33 -11.23 -4.12
N GLU A 156 2.30 -11.89 -5.26
CA GLU A 156 1.17 -11.85 -6.18
C GLU A 156 -0.01 -12.66 -5.60
N ARG A 157 -1.21 -12.06 -5.64
CA ARG A 157 -2.47 -12.69 -5.22
C ARG A 157 -3.46 -12.82 -6.39
N SER A 158 -4.48 -13.64 -6.19
CA SER A 158 -5.59 -13.78 -7.15
C SER A 158 -6.25 -12.41 -7.38
N GLY A 159 -6.28 -11.98 -8.65
CA GLY A 159 -6.70 -10.62 -9.02
C GLY A 159 -5.58 -9.72 -9.53
N ASN A 160 -4.36 -10.25 -9.72
CA ASN A 160 -3.23 -9.55 -10.36
C ASN A 160 -2.80 -8.26 -9.62
N TYR A 161 -2.79 -8.33 -8.28
CA TYR A 161 -2.24 -7.29 -7.41
C TYR A 161 -1.11 -7.86 -6.55
N LEU A 162 -0.26 -6.96 -6.06
CA LEU A 162 0.86 -7.25 -5.17
C LEU A 162 0.46 -7.00 -3.72
N TRP A 163 0.76 -7.94 -2.84
CA TRP A 163 0.44 -7.88 -1.42
C TRP A 163 1.70 -7.95 -0.56
N HIS A 164 1.76 -7.19 0.53
CA HIS A 164 2.73 -7.39 1.62
C HIS A 164 2.03 -7.58 2.95
N GLY A 165 2.71 -8.32 3.84
CA GLY A 165 2.23 -8.62 5.18
C GLY A 165 2.62 -7.60 6.23
N VAL A 166 2.06 -7.78 7.42
CA VAL A 166 2.40 -7.00 8.61
C VAL A 166 3.71 -7.51 9.20
N LEU A 167 4.58 -6.60 9.66
CA LEU A 167 5.77 -6.93 10.41
C LEU A 167 5.40 -7.13 11.88
N ARG A 168 5.42 -8.38 12.34
CA ARG A 168 5.17 -8.75 13.74
C ARG A 168 6.41 -9.39 14.36
N LEU A 169 7.01 -8.69 15.33
CA LEU A 169 8.14 -9.23 16.08
C LEU A 169 7.68 -10.27 17.08
N LYS A 170 8.32 -11.45 17.06
CA LYS A 170 8.18 -12.49 18.08
C LYS A 170 8.78 -11.98 19.41
N PRO A 171 8.32 -12.46 20.59
CA PRO A 171 8.74 -11.94 21.90
C PRO A 171 10.26 -11.93 22.15
N ASN A 172 10.98 -12.87 21.54
CA ASN A 172 12.43 -13.06 21.66
C ASN A 172 13.27 -12.24 20.67
N MET A 173 12.66 -11.47 19.77
CA MET A 173 13.38 -10.68 18.77
C MET A 173 13.86 -9.35 19.35
N ASP A 174 15.05 -8.90 18.93
CA ASP A 174 15.61 -7.61 19.35
C ASP A 174 14.78 -6.43 18.80
N ARG A 175 14.04 -5.77 19.70
CA ARG A 175 13.24 -4.59 19.37
C ARG A 175 14.08 -3.35 19.07
N LYS A 176 15.39 -3.38 19.37
CA LYS A 176 16.36 -2.33 19.02
C LYS A 176 17.06 -2.62 17.68
N PHE A 177 16.70 -3.71 16.99
CA PHE A 177 17.32 -4.07 15.71
C PHE A 177 17.18 -2.96 14.68
N ALA A 178 15.98 -2.40 14.54
CA ALA A 178 15.66 -1.31 13.63
C ALA A 178 14.70 -0.31 14.30
N PRO A 179 14.58 0.93 13.79
CA PRO A 179 13.57 1.88 14.25
C PRO A 179 12.18 1.50 13.72
N PHE A 180 11.62 0.37 14.18
CA PHE A 180 10.40 -0.26 13.62
C PHE A 180 9.19 0.70 13.49
N ARG A 181 9.06 1.67 14.39
CA ARG A 181 7.98 2.67 14.33
C ARG A 181 8.10 3.64 13.15
N ARG A 182 9.30 3.83 12.62
CA ARG A 182 9.63 4.75 11.51
C ARG A 182 9.71 4.04 10.15
N LEU A 183 9.43 2.74 10.08
CA LEU A 183 9.37 2.03 8.81
C LEU A 183 8.12 2.45 8.03
N ASP A 184 8.27 2.61 6.72
CA ASP A 184 7.14 2.91 5.81
C ASP A 184 6.21 1.70 5.64
N TYR A 185 6.74 0.49 5.83
CA TYR A 185 6.02 -0.76 5.64
C TYR A 185 6.07 -1.62 6.92
N GLY A 186 5.05 -2.45 7.10
CA GLY A 186 4.98 -3.40 8.21
C GLY A 186 4.01 -3.04 9.33
N HIS A 187 3.48 -1.81 9.39
CA HIS A 187 2.41 -1.44 10.35
C HIS A 187 1.07 -2.12 10.02
N ASN A 188 0.73 -2.09 8.74
CA ASN A 188 -0.44 -2.73 8.17
C ASN A 188 0.00 -3.59 6.98
N ALA A 189 -0.79 -4.62 6.66
CA ALA A 189 -0.70 -5.26 5.36
C ALA A 189 -1.15 -4.26 4.29
N GLY A 190 -0.68 -4.43 3.06
CA GLY A 190 -1.13 -3.61 1.97
C GLY A 190 -1.18 -4.32 0.63
N ALA A 191 -1.95 -3.75 -0.28
CA ALA A 191 -2.15 -4.22 -1.63
C ALA A 191 -1.92 -3.09 -2.63
N TYR A 192 -1.25 -3.42 -3.72
CA TYR A 192 -0.87 -2.49 -4.78
C TYR A 192 -1.17 -3.10 -6.13
N ASP A 193 -1.58 -2.27 -7.08
CA ASP A 193 -1.48 -2.58 -8.49
C ASP A 193 -0.01 -2.86 -8.84
N ARG A 194 0.20 -3.69 -9.87
CA ARG A 194 1.57 -3.99 -10.33
C ARG A 194 2.16 -2.73 -10.97
N PRO A 195 3.19 -2.09 -10.38
CA PRO A 195 3.77 -0.90 -10.96
C PRO A 195 4.61 -1.28 -12.18
N GLU A 196 4.58 -0.44 -13.21
CA GLU A 196 5.60 -0.47 -14.24
C GLU A 196 6.90 0.08 -13.66
N LEU A 197 8.01 -0.67 -13.80
CA LEU A 197 9.30 -0.31 -13.23
C LEU A 197 10.25 0.17 -14.32
N VAL A 198 11.02 1.21 -14.02
CA VAL A 198 12.11 1.71 -14.87
C VAL A 198 13.43 1.61 -14.13
N LEU A 199 14.50 1.26 -14.85
CA LEU A 199 15.86 1.29 -14.32
C LEU A 199 16.41 2.70 -14.51
N THR A 200 16.97 3.27 -13.44
CA THR A 200 17.64 4.58 -13.45
C THR A 200 18.88 4.53 -12.57
N THR A 201 19.77 5.50 -12.71
CA THR A 201 20.91 5.67 -11.80
C THR A 201 20.55 6.74 -10.77
N LEU A 202 20.67 6.42 -9.48
CA LEU A 202 20.48 7.35 -8.35
C LEU A 202 21.73 7.30 -7.48
N ASP A 203 22.35 8.46 -7.21
CA ASP A 203 23.56 8.57 -6.40
C ASP A 203 24.70 7.62 -6.84
N GLY A 204 24.79 7.37 -8.15
CA GLY A 204 25.77 6.47 -8.76
C GLY A 204 25.44 4.97 -8.65
N LEU A 205 24.21 4.60 -8.27
CA LEU A 205 23.74 3.23 -8.17
C LEU A 205 22.57 2.97 -9.11
N ASP A 206 22.59 1.83 -9.82
CA ASP A 206 21.48 1.42 -10.67
C ASP A 206 20.33 0.88 -9.82
N VAL A 207 19.20 1.58 -9.85
CA VAL A 207 18.03 1.33 -9.01
C VAL A 207 16.77 1.29 -9.89
N ARG A 208 15.91 0.30 -9.64
CA ARG A 208 14.57 0.26 -10.25
C ARG A 208 13.62 1.12 -9.43
N ILE A 209 12.80 1.92 -10.09
CA ILE A 209 11.77 2.76 -9.46
C ILE A 209 10.43 2.61 -10.19
N PRO A 210 9.28 2.93 -9.55
CA PRO A 210 8.00 3.03 -10.24
C PRO A 210 8.05 4.13 -11.31
N ARG A 211 7.57 3.84 -12.54
CA ARG A 211 7.51 4.84 -13.63
C ARG A 211 6.64 6.04 -13.25
N ASN A 212 5.50 5.79 -12.60
CA ASN A 212 4.60 6.82 -12.10
C ASN A 212 4.75 6.99 -10.59
N ILE A 213 5.75 7.78 -10.17
CA ILE A 213 6.10 7.96 -8.76
C ILE A 213 4.93 8.59 -7.97
N SER A 214 4.34 9.68 -8.48
CA SER A 214 3.23 10.36 -7.80
C SER A 214 2.01 9.47 -7.66
N GLY A 215 1.69 8.67 -8.69
CA GLY A 215 0.63 7.66 -8.64
C GLY A 215 0.91 6.60 -7.58
N PHE A 216 2.13 6.06 -7.54
CA PHE A 216 2.53 5.06 -6.54
C PHE A 216 2.46 5.61 -5.11
N LEU A 217 2.92 6.85 -4.86
CA LEU A 217 2.83 7.48 -3.53
C LEU A 217 1.38 7.74 -3.11
N THR A 218 0.51 8.11 -4.05
CA THR A 218 -0.93 8.27 -3.81
C THR A 218 -1.56 6.94 -3.44
N GLU A 219 -1.26 5.88 -4.19
CA GLU A 219 -1.70 4.52 -3.90
C GLU A 219 -1.20 4.03 -2.53
N TYR A 220 0.08 4.23 -2.21
CA TYR A 220 0.66 3.91 -0.91
C TYR A 220 -0.13 4.49 0.27
N SER A 221 -0.61 5.73 0.16
CA SER A 221 -1.41 6.35 1.23
C SER A 221 -2.74 5.65 1.51
N GLN A 222 -3.28 4.89 0.55
CA GLN A 222 -4.57 4.21 0.61
C GLN A 222 -4.47 2.69 0.47
N ALA A 223 -3.25 2.14 0.37
CA ALA A 223 -2.97 0.73 0.07
C ALA A 223 -3.27 -0.23 1.23
N ARG A 224 -3.86 0.23 2.33
CA ARG A 224 -4.12 -0.63 3.50
C ARG A 224 -5.03 -1.79 3.11
N PHE A 225 -4.53 -3.00 3.30
CA PHE A 225 -5.26 -4.22 2.99
C PHE A 225 -5.95 -4.76 4.24
N LEU A 226 -7.26 -5.02 4.12
CA LEU A 226 -8.05 -5.68 5.15
C LEU A 226 -8.27 -7.14 4.72
N GLU A 227 -7.66 -8.06 5.45
CA GLU A 227 -7.88 -9.49 5.22
C GLU A 227 -9.23 -9.92 5.80
N CYS A 228 -9.85 -10.91 5.16
CA CYS A 228 -11.00 -11.60 5.71
C CYS A 228 -10.70 -12.13 7.12
N ARG A 229 -11.67 -11.98 8.03
CA ARG A 229 -11.61 -12.61 9.36
C ARG A 229 -12.10 -14.05 9.26
N TYR A 230 -11.28 -14.92 8.66
CA TYR A 230 -11.64 -16.32 8.40
C TYR A 230 -12.12 -17.06 9.64
N ARG A 231 -11.57 -16.75 10.82
CA ARG A 231 -12.01 -17.33 12.10
C ARG A 231 -13.46 -16.95 12.42
N ASP A 232 -13.81 -15.67 12.29
CA ASP A 232 -15.15 -15.16 12.58
C ASP A 232 -16.15 -15.71 11.56
N ALA A 233 -15.78 -15.71 10.27
CA ALA A 233 -16.58 -16.30 9.20
C ALA A 233 -16.84 -17.79 9.43
N ARG A 234 -15.81 -18.56 9.84
CA ARG A 234 -15.96 -19.98 10.19
C ARG A 234 -16.93 -20.16 11.36
N SER A 235 -16.82 -19.35 12.41
CA SER A 235 -17.76 -19.39 13.54
C SER A 235 -19.19 -19.01 13.13
N PHE A 236 -19.36 -18.08 12.19
CA PHE A 236 -20.67 -17.76 11.62
C PHE A 236 -21.27 -18.97 10.89
N PHE A 237 -20.51 -19.63 10.01
CA PHE A 237 -20.99 -20.79 9.25
C PHE A 237 -21.26 -22.04 10.09
N GLN A 238 -20.69 -22.14 11.30
CA GLN A 238 -21.04 -23.18 12.26
C GLN A 238 -22.48 -23.05 12.78
N LEU A 239 -23.01 -21.83 12.87
CA LEU A 239 -24.37 -21.55 13.34
C LEU A 239 -25.36 -21.40 12.19
N TYR A 240 -24.89 -20.86 11.06
CA TYR A 240 -25.69 -20.58 9.87
C TYR A 240 -25.03 -21.25 8.67
N PRO A 241 -25.35 -22.53 8.38
CA PRO A 241 -24.72 -23.28 7.29
C PRO A 241 -24.76 -22.53 5.96
N ASP A 242 -23.70 -22.65 5.17
CA ASP A 242 -23.63 -21.97 3.89
C ASP A 242 -24.66 -22.52 2.90
N ASP A 243 -25.33 -21.63 2.17
CA ASP A 243 -26.23 -22.02 1.08
C ASP A 243 -25.39 -22.33 -0.17
N THR A 244 -25.30 -23.63 -0.45
CA THR A 244 -24.57 -24.23 -1.56
C THR A 244 -25.50 -24.67 -2.69
N SER A 245 -26.76 -24.21 -2.71
CA SER A 245 -27.67 -24.47 -3.82
C SER A 245 -27.11 -23.93 -5.15
N PRO A 246 -27.45 -24.55 -6.29
CA PRO A 246 -27.05 -24.06 -7.61
C PRO A 246 -27.43 -22.58 -7.84
N GLU A 247 -28.60 -22.16 -7.33
CA GLU A 247 -29.09 -20.79 -7.41
C GLU A 247 -28.19 -19.82 -6.63
N ALA A 248 -27.83 -20.17 -5.40
CA ALA A 248 -26.93 -19.37 -4.57
C ALA A 248 -25.53 -19.26 -5.18
N MET A 249 -24.98 -20.38 -5.68
CA MET A 249 -23.68 -20.39 -6.35
C MET A 249 -23.69 -19.55 -7.63
N ASN A 250 -24.74 -19.67 -8.45
CA ASN A 250 -24.90 -18.89 -9.67
C ASN A 250 -25.04 -17.39 -9.37
N PHE A 251 -25.82 -17.01 -8.36
CA PHE A 251 -25.91 -15.61 -7.92
C PHE A 251 -24.55 -15.07 -7.48
N ARG A 252 -23.82 -15.79 -6.63
CA ARG A 252 -22.48 -15.38 -6.18
C ARG A 252 -21.51 -15.21 -7.34
N MET A 253 -21.53 -16.10 -8.32
CA MET A 253 -20.70 -16.01 -9.52
C MET A 253 -21.02 -14.73 -10.31
N LYS A 254 -22.29 -14.50 -10.62
CA LYS A 254 -22.76 -13.32 -11.36
C LYS A 254 -22.47 -12.02 -10.61
N ALA A 255 -22.71 -11.99 -9.30
CA ALA A 255 -22.45 -10.86 -8.43
C ALA A 255 -20.95 -10.52 -8.36
N LYS A 256 -20.06 -11.52 -8.23
CA LYS A 256 -18.60 -11.32 -8.29
C LYS A 256 -18.15 -10.78 -9.64
N ALA A 257 -18.67 -11.32 -10.74
CA ALA A 257 -18.34 -10.85 -12.08
C ALA A 257 -18.79 -9.40 -12.30
N LEU A 258 -20.00 -9.04 -11.83
CA LEU A 258 -20.52 -7.68 -11.89
C LEU A 258 -19.69 -6.70 -11.04
N LEU A 259 -19.34 -7.07 -9.81
CA LEU A 259 -18.46 -6.27 -8.95
C LEU A 259 -17.07 -6.07 -9.56
N HIS A 260 -16.50 -7.11 -10.18
CA HIS A 260 -15.20 -7.02 -10.85
C HIS A 260 -15.25 -6.06 -12.05
N LEU A 261 -16.32 -6.13 -12.85
CA LEU A 261 -16.53 -5.19 -13.96
C LEU A 261 -16.71 -3.75 -13.46
N ALA A 262 -17.54 -3.55 -12.43
CA ALA A 262 -17.76 -2.24 -11.82
C ALA A 262 -16.46 -1.64 -11.24
N ALA A 263 -15.69 -2.46 -10.52
CA ALA A 263 -14.39 -2.08 -9.98
C ALA A 263 -13.44 -1.62 -11.09
N ARG A 264 -13.32 -2.39 -12.18
CA ARG A 264 -12.48 -2.01 -13.33
C ARG A 264 -12.89 -0.66 -13.93
N ILE A 265 -14.19 -0.45 -14.14
CA ILE A 265 -14.71 0.82 -14.69
C ILE A 265 -14.35 2.00 -13.77
N LEU A 266 -14.60 1.86 -12.48
CA LEU A 266 -14.33 2.93 -11.51
C LEU A 266 -12.83 3.19 -11.34
N THR A 267 -11.99 2.15 -11.38
CA THR A 267 -10.52 2.28 -11.39
C THR A 267 -10.01 3.02 -12.63
N GLU A 268 -10.50 2.68 -13.83
CA GLU A 268 -10.16 3.39 -15.07
C GLU A 268 -10.55 4.88 -15.01
N LEU A 269 -11.70 5.16 -14.38
CA LEU A 269 -12.17 6.52 -14.13
C LEU A 269 -11.47 7.21 -12.94
N ARG A 270 -10.62 6.52 -12.19
CA ARG A 270 -9.99 7.02 -10.95
C ARG A 270 -11.01 7.55 -9.95
N VAL A 271 -12.13 6.86 -9.79
CA VAL A 271 -13.16 7.18 -8.80
C VAL A 271 -12.97 6.25 -7.60
N PRO A 272 -12.63 6.77 -6.41
CA PRO A 272 -12.59 5.97 -5.19
C PRO A 272 -13.96 5.37 -4.89
N PHE A 273 -14.00 4.10 -4.50
CA PHE A 273 -15.22 3.40 -4.16
C PHE A 273 -14.97 2.35 -3.08
N TRP A 274 -16.05 1.89 -2.42
CA TRP A 274 -16.00 0.83 -1.43
C TRP A 274 -17.22 -0.07 -1.53
N LEU A 275 -17.16 -1.25 -0.91
CA LEU A 275 -18.34 -2.10 -0.74
C LEU A 275 -19.32 -1.43 0.22
N SER A 276 -20.60 -1.42 -0.10
CA SER A 276 -21.64 -0.82 0.76
C SER A 276 -22.68 -1.86 1.20
N SER A 277 -23.55 -1.47 2.14
CA SER A 277 -24.78 -2.18 2.51
C SER A 277 -24.61 -3.70 2.71
N GLY A 278 -25.48 -4.52 2.09
CA GLY A 278 -25.47 -5.98 2.22
C GLY A 278 -24.21 -6.61 1.65
N THR A 279 -23.61 -5.98 0.64
CA THR A 279 -22.36 -6.41 0.01
C THR A 279 -21.17 -6.29 0.97
N CYS A 280 -21.05 -5.16 1.66
CA CYS A 280 -20.05 -4.95 2.72
C CYS A 280 -20.26 -5.91 3.89
N LEU A 281 -21.51 -6.08 4.34
CA LEU A 281 -21.85 -7.00 5.42
C LEU A 281 -21.46 -8.44 5.08
N GLY A 282 -21.75 -8.90 3.85
CA GLY A 282 -21.35 -10.22 3.38
C GLY A 282 -19.85 -10.45 3.49
N TRP A 283 -19.04 -9.50 2.98
CA TRP A 283 -17.59 -9.57 3.09
C TRP A 283 -17.12 -9.59 4.56
N PHE A 284 -17.63 -8.67 5.40
CA PHE A 284 -17.18 -8.49 6.77
C PHE A 284 -17.55 -9.66 7.71
N ARG A 285 -18.75 -10.24 7.52
CA ARG A 285 -19.31 -11.28 8.40
C ARG A 285 -18.90 -12.68 7.98
N GLN A 286 -18.93 -12.96 6.69
CA GLN A 286 -18.86 -14.32 6.15
C GLN A 286 -17.91 -14.46 4.97
N CYS A 287 -17.06 -13.45 4.73
CA CYS A 287 -16.04 -13.43 3.69
C CYS A 287 -16.54 -13.84 2.31
N GLY A 288 -17.77 -13.42 1.98
CA GLY A 288 -18.45 -13.81 0.77
C GLY A 288 -19.64 -12.93 0.46
N ILE A 289 -20.39 -13.27 -0.58
CA ILE A 289 -21.62 -12.57 -0.94
C ILE A 289 -22.80 -13.31 -0.30
N ILE A 290 -23.72 -12.55 0.30
CA ILE A 290 -24.96 -13.08 0.88
C ILE A 290 -25.83 -13.58 -0.29
N PRO A 291 -26.11 -14.88 -0.39
CA PRO A 291 -26.64 -15.47 -1.63
C PRO A 291 -28.07 -15.05 -1.94
N TYR A 292 -28.82 -14.58 -0.94
CA TYR A 292 -30.21 -14.16 -1.06
C TYR A 292 -30.40 -12.63 -1.05
N SER A 293 -29.32 -11.82 -1.17
CA SER A 293 -29.45 -10.35 -1.27
C SER A 293 -30.10 -9.89 -2.58
N LYS A 294 -29.90 -10.65 -3.67
CA LYS A 294 -30.40 -10.38 -5.05
C LYS A 294 -29.75 -9.20 -5.76
N ASP A 295 -29.01 -8.35 -5.07
CA ASP A 295 -28.21 -7.25 -5.61
C ASP A 295 -26.84 -7.13 -4.95
N VAL A 296 -26.03 -6.23 -5.50
CA VAL A 296 -24.74 -5.79 -4.96
C VAL A 296 -24.68 -4.28 -4.89
N ASP A 297 -23.90 -3.76 -3.94
CA ASP A 297 -23.89 -2.35 -3.56
C ASP A 297 -22.46 -1.82 -3.47
N LEU A 298 -22.24 -0.66 -4.08
CA LEU A 298 -21.01 0.12 -3.96
C LEU A 298 -21.33 1.50 -3.35
N GLY A 299 -20.38 2.03 -2.62
CA GLY A 299 -20.37 3.41 -2.13
C GLY A 299 -19.37 4.25 -2.91
N ILE A 300 -19.75 5.49 -3.22
CA ILE A 300 -18.89 6.51 -3.83
C ILE A 300 -19.09 7.82 -3.07
N TRP A 301 -18.04 8.63 -2.92
CA TRP A 301 -18.22 9.98 -2.39
C TRP A 301 -18.96 10.86 -3.39
N ILE A 302 -19.94 11.65 -2.93
CA ILE A 302 -20.66 12.56 -3.84
C ILE A 302 -19.73 13.60 -4.48
N LYS A 303 -18.67 14.03 -3.78
CA LYS A 303 -17.64 14.94 -4.32
C LYS A 303 -16.87 14.34 -5.51
N ASP A 304 -16.87 13.01 -5.65
CA ASP A 304 -16.25 12.30 -6.76
C ASP A 304 -17.25 11.96 -7.88
N TYR A 305 -18.54 12.31 -7.72
CA TYR A 305 -19.55 12.10 -8.77
C TYR A 305 -19.22 12.90 -10.02
N ARG A 306 -19.32 12.23 -11.17
CA ARG A 306 -19.19 12.82 -12.50
C ARG A 306 -20.17 12.16 -13.45
N HIS A 307 -20.63 12.90 -14.46
CA HIS A 307 -21.62 12.40 -15.43
C HIS A 307 -21.09 11.27 -16.32
N ASP A 308 -19.77 11.18 -16.51
CA ASP A 308 -19.08 10.14 -17.26
C ASP A 308 -19.19 8.75 -16.60
N ILE A 309 -19.42 8.67 -15.29
CA ILE A 309 -19.63 7.39 -14.57
C ILE A 309 -20.77 6.61 -15.20
N SER A 310 -21.95 7.21 -15.34
CA SER A 310 -23.11 6.53 -15.93
C SER A 310 -22.87 6.14 -17.39
N GLN A 311 -22.11 6.94 -18.15
CA GLN A 311 -21.78 6.65 -19.54
C GLN A 311 -20.81 5.46 -19.66
N ALA A 312 -19.81 5.39 -18.79
CA ALA A 312 -18.83 4.31 -18.77
C ALA A 312 -19.47 2.95 -18.44
N PHE A 313 -20.37 2.91 -17.45
CA PHE A 313 -21.14 1.71 -17.13
C PHE A 313 -22.01 1.25 -18.32
N GLN A 314 -22.74 2.16 -18.95
CA GLN A 314 -23.55 1.83 -20.13
C GLN A 314 -22.70 1.33 -21.31
N LYS A 315 -21.55 1.98 -21.57
CA LYS A 315 -20.60 1.57 -22.62
C LYS A 315 -20.02 0.17 -22.35
N ALA A 316 -19.86 -0.20 -21.08
CA ALA A 316 -19.43 -1.52 -20.66
C ALA A 316 -20.55 -2.59 -20.68
N GLY A 317 -21.73 -2.26 -21.19
CA GLY A 317 -22.87 -3.17 -21.29
C GLY A 317 -23.73 -3.25 -20.04
N LEU A 318 -23.60 -2.30 -19.11
CA LEU A 318 -24.41 -2.20 -17.89
C LEU A 318 -25.43 -1.06 -18.05
N PRO A 319 -26.64 -1.31 -18.58
CA PRO A 319 -27.65 -0.27 -18.73
C PRO A 319 -28.06 0.33 -17.38
N LEU A 320 -28.26 1.65 -17.37
CA LEU A 320 -28.82 2.37 -16.23
C LEU A 320 -30.31 2.05 -16.12
N LYS A 321 -30.70 1.42 -15.01
CA LYS A 321 -32.07 0.97 -14.74
C LYS A 321 -32.85 2.01 -13.94
N HIS A 322 -32.22 2.56 -12.91
CA HIS A 322 -32.83 3.59 -12.07
C HIS A 322 -31.82 4.69 -11.75
N LYS A 323 -32.32 5.92 -11.67
CA LYS A 323 -31.62 7.06 -11.08
C LYS A 323 -32.58 7.67 -10.08
N PHE A 324 -32.21 7.63 -8.80
CA PHE A 324 -32.99 8.26 -7.75
C PHE A 324 -32.30 9.49 -7.20
N GLY A 325 -33.08 10.35 -6.55
CA GLY A 325 -32.58 11.57 -5.91
C GLY A 325 -31.93 12.57 -6.87
N LYS A 326 -31.17 13.49 -6.28
CA LYS A 326 -30.33 14.47 -6.97
C LYS A 326 -28.93 14.50 -6.34
N VAL A 327 -28.00 15.16 -7.03
CA VAL A 327 -26.59 15.27 -6.60
C VAL A 327 -26.46 15.98 -5.25
N GLU A 328 -27.40 16.86 -4.93
CA GLU A 328 -27.43 17.64 -3.70
C GLU A 328 -28.14 16.96 -2.51
N ASP A 329 -28.73 15.77 -2.69
CA ASP A 329 -29.50 15.13 -1.61
C ASP A 329 -29.37 13.60 -1.50
N SER A 330 -29.86 12.83 -2.47
CA SER A 330 -30.09 11.40 -2.30
C SER A 330 -29.78 10.59 -3.56
N LEU A 331 -28.78 11.04 -4.31
CA LEU A 331 -28.37 10.38 -5.55
C LEU A 331 -28.08 8.89 -5.34
N GLU A 332 -28.71 8.07 -6.17
CA GLU A 332 -28.47 6.64 -6.29
C GLU A 332 -28.54 6.27 -7.77
N LEU A 333 -27.62 5.42 -8.22
CA LEU A 333 -27.60 4.88 -9.58
C LEU A 333 -27.67 3.36 -9.55
N SER A 334 -28.69 2.79 -10.18
CA SER A 334 -28.84 1.33 -10.31
C SER A 334 -28.55 0.89 -11.73
N PHE A 335 -27.64 -0.06 -11.89
CA PHE A 335 -27.30 -0.69 -13.16
C PHE A 335 -27.72 -2.16 -13.17
N GLN A 336 -28.00 -2.72 -14.35
CA GLN A 336 -28.34 -4.13 -14.51
C GLN A 336 -27.22 -4.87 -15.26
N GLY A 337 -26.76 -6.01 -14.74
CA GLY A 337 -25.82 -6.88 -15.44
C GLY A 337 -25.90 -8.33 -14.98
N LEU A 338 -25.87 -9.28 -15.91
CA LEU A 338 -25.93 -10.72 -15.61
C LEU A 338 -27.14 -11.13 -14.73
N ASP A 339 -28.30 -10.47 -14.90
CA ASP A 339 -29.49 -10.63 -14.05
C ASP A 339 -29.31 -10.22 -12.57
N VAL A 340 -28.20 -9.57 -12.23
CA VAL A 340 -27.93 -8.98 -10.92
C VAL A 340 -28.00 -7.46 -11.04
N LYS A 341 -28.62 -6.80 -10.06
CA LYS A 341 -28.65 -5.34 -9.97
C LYS A 341 -27.42 -4.87 -9.18
N LEU A 342 -26.76 -3.83 -9.66
CA LEU A 342 -25.72 -3.11 -8.96
C LEU A 342 -26.23 -1.73 -8.58
N ASP A 343 -26.27 -1.42 -7.29
CA ASP A 343 -26.60 -0.10 -6.79
C ASP A 343 -25.34 0.65 -6.38
N ILE A 344 -25.24 1.91 -6.80
CA ILE A 344 -24.20 2.84 -6.37
C ILE A 344 -24.86 3.92 -5.51
N PHE A 345 -24.55 3.88 -4.22
CA PHE A 345 -24.97 4.87 -3.24
C PHE A 345 -23.92 5.97 -3.13
N PHE A 346 -24.36 7.22 -3.14
CA PHE A 346 -23.48 8.36 -2.96
C PHE A 346 -23.50 8.84 -1.50
N PHE A 347 -22.32 9.05 -0.95
CA PHE A 347 -22.11 9.45 0.43
C PHE A 347 -21.68 10.91 0.53
N TYR A 348 -22.31 11.62 1.46
CA TYR A 348 -22.17 13.03 1.74
C TYR A 348 -21.45 13.19 3.07
N GLU A 349 -20.41 14.01 3.07
CA GLU A 349 -19.60 14.31 4.25
C GLU A 349 -20.01 15.67 4.80
N GLU A 350 -20.48 15.67 6.05
CA GLU A 350 -20.65 16.87 6.87
C GLU A 350 -19.60 16.88 7.97
N THR A 351 -19.52 17.94 8.77
CA THR A 351 -18.45 18.14 9.76
C THR A 351 -18.20 16.92 10.66
N ASP A 352 -19.27 16.28 11.14
CA ASP A 352 -19.19 15.19 12.14
C ASP A 352 -19.85 13.88 11.66
N VAL A 353 -20.50 13.88 10.50
CA VAL A 353 -21.30 12.75 10.04
C VAL A 353 -21.12 12.50 8.56
N VAL A 354 -21.11 11.21 8.20
CA VAL A 354 -21.22 10.76 6.82
C VAL A 354 -22.57 10.08 6.66
N TRP A 355 -23.31 10.43 5.61
CA TRP A 355 -24.65 9.91 5.35
C TRP A 355 -24.85 9.64 3.87
N ASN A 356 -25.79 8.75 3.53
CA ASN A 356 -26.26 8.55 2.16
C ASN A 356 -27.79 8.64 2.16
N GLY A 357 -28.34 9.39 1.21
CA GLY A 357 -29.79 9.57 1.14
C GLY A 357 -30.51 8.35 0.57
N GLY A 358 -31.76 8.15 0.98
CA GLY A 358 -32.68 7.16 0.41
C GLY A 358 -33.84 7.83 -0.32
N THR A 359 -34.27 7.27 -1.45
CA THR A 359 -35.46 7.76 -2.17
C THR A 359 -36.48 6.64 -2.33
N GLN A 360 -37.70 6.83 -1.84
CA GLN A 360 -38.76 5.85 -2.01
C GLN A 360 -39.24 5.83 -3.47
N ALA A 361 -39.05 4.70 -4.15
CA ALA A 361 -39.27 4.56 -5.59
C ALA A 361 -40.67 4.98 -6.10
N LYS A 362 -41.74 4.77 -5.31
CA LYS A 362 -43.12 5.10 -5.72
C LYS A 362 -43.52 6.54 -5.46
N SER A 363 -43.11 7.11 -4.32
CA SER A 363 -43.57 8.43 -3.86
C SER A 363 -42.57 9.54 -4.17
N GLY A 364 -41.32 9.19 -4.46
CA GLY A 364 -40.21 10.14 -4.55
C GLY A 364 -39.81 10.76 -3.21
N LYS A 365 -40.39 10.29 -2.09
CA LYS A 365 -40.04 10.80 -0.76
C LYS A 365 -38.58 10.50 -0.44
N LYS A 366 -37.86 11.53 0.00
CA LYS A 366 -36.43 11.48 0.30
C LYS A 366 -36.18 11.36 1.80
N PHE A 367 -35.12 10.66 2.16
CA PHE A 367 -34.69 10.41 3.53
C PHE A 367 -33.19 10.66 3.62
N LYS A 368 -32.77 11.25 4.75
CA LYS A 368 -31.38 11.36 5.17
C LYS A 368 -31.10 10.28 6.20
#